data_AF-A0A1G0XPT4-F1
#
_entry.id   AF-A0A1G0XPT4-F1
#
_cell.length_a   1.000
_cell.length_b   1.000
_cell.length_c   1.000
_cell.angle_alpha   90.00
_cell.angle_beta   90.00
_cell.angle_gamma   90.00
#
_symmetry.space_group_name_H-M   'P 1'
#
loop_
_entity.id
_entity.type
_entity.pdbx_description
1 polymer ?
#
loop_
_entity_poly.entity_id
_entity_poly.type
_entity_poly.pdbx_seq_one_letter_code
_entity_poly.pdbx_strand_id
1 'polypeptide(L)'
;MKKNVFLFMIICLAGSACARAVENIPNPPGKTAAKIIRVLQDFESGGSMRSNQPTAIKIEASDKTDMGKGCLHVTVPKGFDWKWKGWDGKQNATLENVQISSLSCPYLPPEADAIRLKVKIVSGRAIIAVGGPVSQIGNSDVFCDPKLIEPVNGDTWQTVEFSLNQPLVRNYRRANFTVELPVIYYTRWVQEPIYLYIFTLPEKLHPETETELFIDQVELVAKGEGRDFPKFAAKDVKDISTIASFKTEKDVENVLSVAHGYSITKPFEFGYRRKADPNARPMADYIKKSSPFIQQEDTHYPAPRYSLVAGMDGRKALQAECMWAEEGQIVTVKTQGDVKANAFKFTLKPDYPAVSKGTIYSFESEGKKAHAVDFIVFVSPKGTDFPWHDIEATDELKQAFKESGYKGPGAKYDYLLTTDKVKCINVPDIRQAGSFGFYFARRHMAAGDWSTAIVPFADFVCVYGQGACKEMQLKQFPLSPENISAIGILAPYGTGHGMIVIDDISYVSVPGTPEELRSYWQVPDPAKVKMIKLPRFNRYGVSTMMTLGEDTPDYLK
;
A
#
# COMPACT_ATOMS: atom_id res chain seq x y z
N MET A 1 -21.63 -39.80 -47.51
CA MET A 1 -21.36 -40.57 -46.27
C MET A 1 -20.02 -40.13 -45.71
N LYS A 2 -19.97 -39.79 -44.40
CA LYS A 2 -18.78 -39.49 -43.56
C LYS A 2 -18.01 -38.21 -43.92
N LYS A 3 -17.58 -37.33 -43.01
CA LYS A 3 -17.93 -36.96 -41.63
C LYS A 3 -17.17 -35.62 -41.43
N ASN A 4 -17.89 -34.53 -41.16
CA ASN A 4 -17.30 -33.27 -40.74
C ASN A 4 -16.84 -33.38 -39.28
N VAL A 5 -15.62 -32.97 -38.97
CA VAL A 5 -15.18 -32.69 -37.60
C VAL A 5 -14.61 -31.27 -37.59
N PHE A 6 -15.48 -30.32 -37.23
CA PHE A 6 -15.10 -28.99 -36.78
C PHE A 6 -14.81 -29.08 -35.28
N LEU A 7 -13.56 -28.83 -34.90
CA LEU A 7 -13.13 -28.76 -33.50
C LEU A 7 -13.37 -27.33 -33.01
N PHE A 8 -14.48 -27.11 -32.29
CA PHE A 8 -14.71 -25.90 -31.51
C PHE A 8 -13.94 -26.01 -30.20
N MET A 9 -12.92 -25.17 -30.03
CA MET A 9 -12.20 -25.00 -28.77
C MET A 9 -12.89 -23.90 -27.96
N ILE A 10 -13.83 -24.28 -27.09
CA ILE A 10 -14.42 -23.38 -26.09
C ILE A 10 -13.41 -23.31 -24.93
N ILE A 11 -12.74 -22.16 -24.80
CA ILE A 11 -11.98 -21.81 -23.61
C ILE A 11 -13.00 -21.41 -22.54
N CYS A 12 -13.22 -22.28 -21.56
CA CYS A 12 -13.97 -21.94 -20.35
C CYS A 12 -13.15 -20.95 -19.50
N LEU A 13 -13.52 -19.67 -19.59
CA LEU A 13 -13.24 -18.66 -18.57
C LEU A 13 -14.07 -18.98 -17.32
N ALA A 14 -13.49 -19.70 -16.36
CA ALA A 14 -14.09 -19.85 -15.04
C ALA A 14 -13.73 -18.62 -14.17
N GLY A 15 -14.43 -17.51 -14.40
CA GLY A 15 -14.55 -16.45 -13.40
C GLY A 15 -15.49 -16.93 -12.30
N SER A 16 -14.95 -17.31 -11.14
CA SER A 16 -15.77 -17.74 -10.00
C SER A 16 -16.11 -16.53 -9.14
N ALA A 17 -17.28 -15.95 -9.38
CA ALA A 17 -17.96 -15.09 -8.42
C ALA A 17 -18.73 -15.98 -7.44
N CYS A 18 -18.14 -16.29 -6.28
CA CYS A 18 -18.87 -16.87 -5.16
C CYS A 18 -19.28 -15.76 -4.19
N ALA A 19 -20.38 -15.08 -4.48
CA ALA A 19 -21.11 -14.31 -3.48
C ALA A 19 -22.09 -15.26 -2.78
N ARG A 20 -21.68 -15.88 -1.67
CA ARG A 20 -22.63 -16.54 -0.76
C ARG A 20 -23.20 -15.48 0.19
N ALA A 21 -24.52 -15.51 0.37
CA ALA A 21 -25.22 -14.70 1.34
C ALA A 21 -24.70 -15.01 2.75
N VAL A 22 -24.25 -13.98 3.46
CA VAL A 22 -23.81 -14.06 4.85
C VAL A 22 -25.05 -14.16 5.74
N GLU A 23 -25.25 -15.30 6.40
CA GLU A 23 -26.28 -15.44 7.44
C GLU A 23 -25.81 -14.73 8.72
N ASN A 24 -26.62 -13.77 9.18
CA ASN A 24 -26.37 -13.01 10.40
C ASN A 24 -26.63 -13.90 11.64
N ILE A 25 -25.58 -14.28 12.36
CA ILE A 25 -25.70 -14.88 13.70
C ILE A 25 -26.09 -13.76 14.70
N PRO A 26 -27.20 -13.88 15.44
CA PRO A 26 -27.61 -12.85 16.39
C PRO A 26 -26.68 -12.77 17.60
N ASN A 27 -26.21 -11.55 17.90
CA ASN A 27 -25.35 -11.24 19.04
C ASN A 27 -26.15 -10.54 20.16
N PRO A 28 -25.66 -10.58 21.41
CA PRO A 28 -26.29 -9.94 22.55
C PRO A 28 -26.38 -8.41 22.39
N PRO A 29 -27.37 -7.77 23.05
CA PRO A 29 -27.71 -6.36 22.82
C PRO A 29 -26.58 -5.42 23.24
N GLY A 30 -26.24 -4.46 22.36
CA GLY A 30 -25.32 -3.35 22.64
C GLY A 30 -23.99 -3.35 21.87
N LYS A 31 -23.68 -4.41 21.11
CA LYS A 31 -22.60 -4.40 20.11
C LYS A 31 -23.22 -4.64 18.75
N THR A 32 -23.09 -3.69 17.83
CA THR A 32 -23.41 -3.91 16.42
C THR A 32 -22.64 -5.16 15.97
N ALA A 33 -23.36 -6.17 15.46
CA ALA A 33 -22.72 -7.40 15.01
C ALA A 33 -21.68 -7.05 13.93
N ALA A 34 -20.47 -7.59 14.07
CA ALA A 34 -19.40 -7.35 13.12
C ALA A 34 -19.84 -7.88 11.73
N LYS A 35 -19.84 -6.99 10.73
CA LYS A 35 -20.33 -7.30 9.38
C LYS A 35 -19.17 -7.86 8.55
N ILE A 36 -19.35 -9.03 7.95
CA ILE A 36 -18.39 -9.56 6.98
C ILE A 36 -18.46 -8.69 5.73
N ILE A 37 -17.34 -8.06 5.38
CA ILE A 37 -17.19 -7.27 4.15
C ILE A 37 -16.93 -8.22 2.98
N ARG A 38 -15.99 -9.15 3.18
CA ARG A 38 -15.52 -10.07 2.14
C ARG A 38 -14.86 -11.30 2.75
N VAL A 39 -15.05 -12.46 2.13
CA VAL A 39 -14.19 -13.64 2.37
C VAL A 39 -12.92 -13.47 1.53
N LEU A 40 -11.78 -13.31 2.20
CA LEU A 40 -10.47 -13.17 1.55
C LEU A 40 -9.95 -14.52 1.05
N GLN A 41 -10.15 -15.57 1.84
CA GLN A 41 -9.75 -16.93 1.50
C GLN A 41 -10.66 -17.95 2.21
N ASP A 42 -11.25 -18.85 1.43
CA ASP A 42 -12.04 -20.00 1.90
C ASP A 42 -11.36 -21.35 1.61
N PHE A 43 -10.18 -21.31 0.96
CA PHE A 43 -9.38 -22.46 0.53
C PHE A 43 -10.15 -23.54 -0.28
N GLU A 44 -11.35 -23.22 -0.80
CA GLU A 44 -12.12 -24.11 -1.68
C GLU A 44 -11.66 -24.01 -3.13
N SER A 45 -11.22 -22.82 -3.54
CA SER A 45 -10.58 -22.56 -4.82
C SER A 45 -9.07 -22.54 -4.59
N GLY A 46 -8.30 -23.35 -5.35
CA GLY A 46 -6.88 -23.63 -5.13
C GLY A 46 -5.95 -22.43 -5.24
N GLY A 47 -6.10 -21.46 -4.34
CA GLY A 47 -5.28 -20.27 -4.22
C GLY A 47 -3.81 -20.64 -4.11
N SER A 48 -2.94 -19.75 -4.58
CA SER A 48 -1.51 -20.02 -4.62
C SER A 48 -0.93 -20.11 -3.21
N MET A 49 -0.86 -21.33 -2.67
CA MET A 49 -0.03 -21.65 -1.51
C MET A 49 1.41 -21.39 -1.91
N ARG A 50 2.02 -20.35 -1.35
CA ARG A 50 3.44 -20.05 -1.57
C ARG A 50 4.10 -19.73 -0.24
N SER A 51 5.03 -20.58 0.17
CA SER A 51 6.16 -20.10 0.96
C SER A 51 7.17 -19.51 -0.01
N ASN A 52 7.39 -18.19 0.05
CA ASN A 52 8.43 -17.53 -0.74
C ASN A 52 9.85 -17.86 -0.24
N GLN A 53 9.97 -18.67 0.82
CA GLN A 53 11.22 -19.08 1.43
C GLN A 53 11.32 -20.60 1.44
N PRO A 54 12.43 -21.21 1.00
CA PRO A 54 12.66 -22.64 1.17
C PRO A 54 12.81 -22.92 2.67
N THR A 55 11.69 -23.25 3.33
CA THR A 55 11.62 -23.56 4.76
C THR A 55 11.15 -25.00 4.91
N ALA A 56 11.59 -25.67 5.99
CA ALA A 56 11.08 -26.99 6.36
C ALA A 56 9.65 -26.96 6.95
N ILE A 57 9.03 -25.79 7.03
CA ILE A 57 7.61 -25.65 7.37
C ILE A 57 6.79 -26.17 6.19
N LYS A 58 5.99 -27.21 6.43
CA LYS A 58 5.11 -27.78 5.42
C LYS A 58 3.80 -27.01 5.39
N ILE A 59 3.36 -26.64 4.19
CA ILE A 59 2.10 -25.92 3.95
C ILE A 59 1.36 -26.67 2.84
N GLU A 60 0.18 -27.17 3.14
CA GLU A 60 -0.63 -27.94 2.19
C GLU A 60 -2.12 -27.67 2.33
N ALA A 61 -2.88 -27.99 1.29
CA ALA A 61 -4.33 -27.99 1.37
C ALA A 61 -4.79 -29.25 2.11
N SER A 62 -5.86 -29.13 2.89
CA SER A 62 -6.46 -30.21 3.65
C SER A 62 -7.98 -30.14 3.53
N ASP A 63 -8.66 -31.28 3.57
CA ASP A 63 -10.12 -31.38 3.64
C ASP A 63 -10.64 -31.49 5.08
N LYS A 64 -9.73 -31.43 6.07
CA LYS A 64 -10.05 -31.50 7.51
C LYS A 64 -10.66 -30.20 8.04
N THR A 65 -11.76 -29.76 7.46
CA THR A 65 -12.59 -28.67 7.94
C THR A 65 -14.06 -29.07 7.89
N ASP A 66 -14.84 -28.59 8.86
CA ASP A 66 -16.30 -28.71 8.92
C ASP A 66 -16.99 -27.45 8.33
N MET A 67 -16.22 -26.48 7.86
CA MET A 67 -16.68 -25.15 7.45
C MET A 67 -16.66 -24.90 5.93
N GLY A 68 -16.12 -25.85 5.15
CA GLY A 68 -15.95 -25.72 3.70
C GLY A 68 -15.39 -26.98 3.06
N LYS A 69 -14.94 -26.87 1.80
CA LYS A 69 -14.30 -27.98 1.07
C LYS A 69 -12.80 -28.15 1.34
N GLY A 70 -12.15 -27.16 1.94
CA GLY A 70 -10.74 -27.23 2.26
C GLY A 70 -10.27 -26.15 3.20
N CYS A 71 -9.11 -26.37 3.82
CA CYS A 71 -8.42 -25.46 4.71
C CYS A 71 -6.91 -25.54 4.49
N LEU A 72 -6.18 -24.57 5.04
CA LEU A 72 -4.72 -24.59 5.05
C LEU A 72 -4.22 -25.43 6.21
N HIS A 73 -3.43 -26.46 5.92
CA HIS A 73 -2.71 -27.25 6.91
C HIS A 73 -1.25 -26.80 6.98
N VAL A 74 -0.79 -26.48 8.18
CA VAL A 74 0.58 -26.02 8.43
C VAL A 74 1.24 -26.89 9.49
N THR A 75 2.40 -27.42 9.16
CA THR A 75 3.24 -28.22 10.07
C THR A 75 4.57 -27.53 10.28
N VAL A 76 4.88 -27.17 11.52
CA VAL A 76 6.19 -26.66 11.94
C VAL A 76 6.94 -27.80 12.65
N PRO A 77 8.05 -28.30 12.06
CA PRO A 77 8.79 -29.41 12.65
C PRO A 77 9.30 -29.11 14.07
N LYS A 78 9.36 -30.15 14.91
CA LYS A 78 10.03 -30.06 16.21
C LYS A 78 11.47 -29.57 16.04
N GLY A 79 11.88 -28.58 16.84
CA GLY A 79 13.23 -28.05 16.80
C GLY A 79 13.58 -27.34 15.49
N PHE A 80 12.57 -26.85 14.75
CA PHE A 80 12.77 -26.07 13.54
C PHE A 80 13.82 -24.97 13.76
N ASP A 81 14.90 -25.03 12.97
CA ASP A 81 15.96 -24.03 13.03
C ASP A 81 15.45 -22.74 12.38
N TRP A 82 15.10 -21.78 13.23
CA TRP A 82 14.73 -20.45 12.78
C TRP A 82 15.91 -19.72 12.14
N LYS A 83 17.12 -20.29 12.01
CA LYS A 83 18.20 -19.70 11.21
C LYS A 83 18.01 -20.00 9.71
N TRP A 84 17.65 -18.98 8.96
CA TRP A 84 17.81 -18.92 7.51
C TRP A 84 19.28 -18.88 7.15
N LYS A 85 19.68 -19.71 6.19
CA LYS A 85 20.91 -19.49 5.43
C LYS A 85 20.48 -18.72 4.20
N GLY A 86 20.93 -17.48 4.03
CA GLY A 86 20.57 -16.62 2.91
C GLY A 86 20.70 -17.30 1.55
N TRP A 87 20.27 -16.64 0.46
CA TRP A 87 20.34 -17.25 -0.87
C TRP A 87 21.76 -17.63 -1.34
N ASP A 88 22.80 -17.04 -0.73
CA ASP A 88 24.21 -17.35 -0.96
C ASP A 88 24.75 -18.48 -0.06
N GLY A 89 23.91 -19.05 0.81
CA GLY A 89 24.27 -20.07 1.79
C GLY A 89 25.15 -19.59 2.95
N LYS A 90 25.52 -18.30 2.99
CA LYS A 90 26.51 -17.74 3.93
C LYS A 90 25.89 -16.85 5.00
N GLN A 91 24.79 -16.17 4.71
CA GLN A 91 24.10 -15.37 5.72
C GLN A 91 23.40 -16.27 6.74
N ASN A 92 23.99 -16.49 7.91
CA ASN A 92 23.33 -17.18 9.02
C ASN A 92 22.40 -16.22 9.75
N ALA A 93 21.11 -16.48 9.61
CA ALA A 93 20.10 -15.48 9.80
C ALA A 93 18.86 -15.94 10.56
N THR A 94 18.68 -15.54 11.82
CA THR A 94 17.43 -15.84 12.53
C THR A 94 16.24 -15.16 11.83
N LEU A 95 15.30 -15.99 11.36
CA LEU A 95 13.96 -15.68 10.90
C LEU A 95 13.11 -15.37 12.13
N GLU A 96 12.53 -14.19 12.14
CA GLU A 96 11.58 -13.78 13.18
C GLU A 96 10.16 -14.25 12.84
N ASN A 97 9.89 -14.51 11.56
CA ASN A 97 8.63 -15.01 11.05
C ASN A 97 8.81 -15.71 9.70
N VAL A 98 7.82 -16.51 9.31
CA VAL A 98 7.69 -17.16 8.01
C VAL A 98 6.32 -16.85 7.43
N GLN A 99 6.28 -16.39 6.19
CA GLN A 99 5.05 -16.21 5.41
C GLN A 99 4.48 -17.59 5.06
N ILE A 100 3.22 -17.84 5.42
CA ILE A 100 2.53 -19.11 5.13
C ILE A 100 1.42 -18.99 4.07
N SER A 101 0.83 -17.81 3.90
CA SER A 101 -0.18 -17.57 2.86
C SER A 101 -0.23 -16.11 2.44
N SER A 102 -0.62 -15.85 1.19
CA SER A 102 -0.99 -14.51 0.72
C SER A 102 -2.52 -14.43 0.69
N LEU A 103 -3.08 -13.45 1.38
CA LEU A 103 -4.52 -13.22 1.49
C LEU A 103 -5.07 -12.42 0.30
N SER A 104 -4.24 -12.14 -0.72
CA SER A 104 -4.60 -11.55 -2.03
C SER A 104 -5.52 -10.31 -1.95
N CYS A 105 -5.36 -9.51 -0.90
CA CYS A 105 -6.09 -8.27 -0.68
C CYS A 105 -5.07 -7.12 -0.65
N PRO A 106 -4.62 -6.63 -1.82
CA PRO A 106 -3.62 -5.56 -1.84
C PRO A 106 -4.19 -4.23 -1.33
N TYR A 107 -5.52 -4.07 -1.35
CA TYR A 107 -6.21 -2.84 -0.96
C TYR A 107 -7.40 -3.16 -0.05
N LEU A 108 -7.42 -2.49 1.10
CA LEU A 108 -8.49 -2.60 2.08
C LEU A 108 -9.51 -1.48 1.85
N PRO A 109 -10.82 -1.79 1.77
CA PRO A 109 -11.84 -0.75 1.78
C PRO A 109 -11.85 -0.03 3.14
N PRO A 110 -12.27 1.24 3.21
CA PRO A 110 -12.12 2.07 4.40
C PRO A 110 -12.91 1.58 5.62
N GLU A 111 -13.98 0.80 5.43
CA GLU A 111 -14.77 0.16 6.48
C GLU A 111 -14.13 -1.11 7.07
N ALA A 112 -12.98 -1.55 6.54
CA ALA A 112 -12.26 -2.71 7.04
C ALA A 112 -11.57 -2.43 8.38
N ASP A 113 -12.00 -3.11 9.43
CA ASP A 113 -11.51 -2.90 10.80
C ASP A 113 -10.70 -4.10 11.31
N ALA A 114 -10.98 -5.30 10.83
CA ALA A 114 -10.28 -6.50 11.26
C ALA A 114 -10.20 -7.58 10.18
N ILE A 115 -9.19 -8.44 10.31
CA ILE A 115 -9.14 -9.74 9.64
C ILE A 115 -9.51 -10.81 10.67
N ARG A 116 -10.54 -11.60 10.37
CA ARG A 116 -10.95 -12.74 11.17
C ARG A 116 -10.54 -14.02 10.48
N LEU A 117 -10.15 -15.02 11.25
CA LEU A 117 -9.84 -16.35 10.76
C LEU A 117 -10.26 -17.42 11.76
N LYS A 118 -10.49 -18.63 11.26
CA LYS A 118 -10.72 -19.82 12.06
C LYS A 118 -9.41 -20.60 12.13
N VAL A 119 -9.00 -20.97 13.35
CA VAL A 119 -7.78 -21.78 13.57
C VAL A 119 -8.13 -23.00 14.37
N LYS A 120 -7.46 -24.11 14.10
CA LYS A 120 -7.46 -25.30 14.93
C LYS A 120 -6.03 -25.74 15.14
N ILE A 121 -5.55 -25.77 16.38
CA ILE A 121 -4.22 -26.30 16.73
C ILE A 121 -4.42 -27.75 17.18
N VAL A 122 -3.83 -28.71 16.46
CA VAL A 122 -3.89 -30.14 16.80
C VAL A 122 -2.79 -30.51 17.79
N SER A 123 -1.59 -29.95 17.61
CA SER A 123 -0.45 -30.16 18.51
C SER A 123 0.40 -28.90 18.64
N GLY A 124 1.15 -28.80 19.74
CA GLY A 124 2.07 -27.69 19.97
C GLY A 124 1.35 -26.36 20.23
N ARG A 125 1.92 -25.27 19.69
CA ARG A 125 1.36 -23.91 19.72
C ARG A 125 2.02 -23.04 18.66
N ALA A 126 1.39 -21.93 18.28
CA ALA A 126 1.93 -21.01 17.28
C ALA A 126 1.64 -19.55 17.65
N ILE A 127 2.55 -18.64 17.31
CA ILE A 127 2.21 -17.22 17.22
C ILE A 127 1.90 -16.90 15.76
N ILE A 128 0.71 -16.38 15.50
CA ILE A 128 0.31 -15.95 14.15
C ILE A 128 0.05 -14.44 14.12
N ALA A 129 0.34 -13.82 12.99
CA ALA A 129 -0.08 -12.46 12.70
C ALA A 129 -0.39 -12.29 11.22
N VAL A 130 -1.23 -11.31 10.92
CA VAL A 130 -1.48 -10.83 9.56
C VAL A 130 -0.78 -9.50 9.38
N GLY A 131 -0.26 -9.24 8.18
CA GLY A 131 0.48 -8.02 7.93
C GLY A 131 1.13 -8.00 6.56
N GLY A 132 1.92 -6.96 6.32
CA GLY A 132 2.71 -6.86 5.11
C GLY A 132 3.31 -5.46 4.94
N PRO A 133 4.04 -5.26 3.84
CA PRO A 133 4.62 -3.96 3.52
C PRO A 133 3.56 -2.88 3.28
N VAL A 134 3.84 -1.65 3.76
CA VAL A 134 3.01 -0.45 3.55
C VAL A 134 3.69 0.55 2.64
N SER A 135 2.91 1.54 2.19
CA SER A 135 3.27 2.63 1.27
C SER A 135 4.70 3.12 1.45
N GLN A 136 5.40 3.28 0.34
CA GLN A 136 6.83 3.59 0.29
C GLN A 136 7.23 4.94 0.88
N ILE A 137 6.29 5.89 0.96
CA ILE A 137 6.52 7.13 1.69
C ILE A 137 6.60 6.81 3.20
N GLY A 138 5.82 5.86 3.69
CA GLY A 138 5.74 5.40 5.09
C GLY A 138 6.66 4.23 5.48
N ASN A 139 7.04 3.41 4.51
CA ASN A 139 8.11 2.42 4.48
C ASN A 139 8.35 1.63 5.79
N SER A 140 7.31 0.94 6.24
CA SER A 140 7.41 -0.07 7.29
C SER A 140 6.67 -1.33 6.87
N ASP A 141 7.22 -2.49 7.23
CA ASP A 141 6.36 -3.67 7.33
C ASP A 141 5.48 -3.47 8.55
N VAL A 142 4.18 -3.68 8.39
CA VAL A 142 3.20 -3.49 9.46
C VAL A 142 2.43 -4.78 9.65
N PHE A 143 2.39 -5.24 10.89
CA PHE A 143 1.64 -6.42 11.28
C PHE A 143 0.58 -6.01 12.29
N CYS A 144 -0.55 -6.70 12.27
CA CYS A 144 -1.45 -6.69 13.41
C CYS A 144 -0.76 -7.32 14.63
N ASP A 145 -1.32 -7.06 15.80
CA ASP A 145 -0.91 -7.69 17.06
C ASP A 145 -0.72 -9.22 16.92
N PRO A 146 0.51 -9.76 17.08
CA PRO A 146 0.73 -11.19 17.02
C PRO A 146 -0.01 -11.92 18.13
N LYS A 147 -0.68 -13.02 17.80
CA LYS A 147 -1.49 -13.80 18.74
C LYS A 147 -0.90 -15.17 18.96
N LEU A 148 -0.62 -15.50 20.21
CA LEU A 148 -0.33 -16.87 20.63
C LEU A 148 -1.63 -17.67 20.58
N ILE A 149 -1.62 -18.75 19.81
CA ILE A 149 -2.73 -19.67 19.63
C ILE A 149 -2.31 -21.04 20.18
N GLU A 150 -3.16 -21.58 21.05
CA GLU A 150 -2.94 -22.84 21.74
C GLU A 150 -4.10 -23.81 21.46
N PRO A 151 -3.89 -25.13 21.68
CA PRO A 151 -4.97 -26.11 21.60
C PRO A 151 -6.11 -25.75 22.56
N VAL A 152 -7.34 -25.85 22.07
CA VAL A 152 -8.55 -25.72 22.90
C VAL A 152 -9.06 -27.13 23.21
N ASN A 153 -9.55 -27.33 24.43
CA ASN A 153 -10.13 -28.60 24.84
C ASN A 153 -11.23 -29.05 23.86
N GLY A 154 -11.14 -30.30 23.39
CA GLY A 154 -12.14 -30.89 22.49
C GLY A 154 -11.81 -30.80 20.99
N ASP A 155 -10.58 -30.45 20.61
CA ASP A 155 -10.12 -30.44 19.21
C ASP A 155 -10.99 -29.54 18.29
N THR A 156 -11.38 -28.38 18.83
CA THR A 156 -12.35 -27.47 18.21
C THR A 156 -11.68 -26.29 17.50
N TRP A 157 -12.32 -25.77 16.45
CA TRP A 157 -11.96 -24.51 15.83
C TRP A 157 -12.19 -23.32 16.76
N GLN A 158 -11.22 -22.41 16.82
CA GLN A 158 -11.31 -21.13 17.52
C GLN A 158 -11.33 -19.97 16.53
N THR A 159 -12.04 -18.91 16.88
CA THR A 159 -12.10 -17.67 16.08
C THR A 159 -11.02 -16.72 16.58
N VAL A 160 -10.13 -16.30 15.68
CA VAL A 160 -9.07 -15.34 15.97
C VAL A 160 -9.30 -14.11 15.11
N GLU A 161 -9.27 -12.94 15.72
CA GLU A 161 -9.51 -11.66 15.04
C GLU A 161 -8.31 -10.72 15.23
N PHE A 162 -7.83 -10.14 14.15
CA PHE A 162 -6.69 -9.22 14.10
C PHE A 162 -7.19 -7.83 13.75
N SER A 163 -7.03 -6.88 14.67
CA SER A 163 -7.37 -5.49 14.42
C SER A 163 -6.42 -4.88 13.38
N LEU A 164 -6.98 -4.26 12.35
CA LEU A 164 -6.23 -3.49 11.33
C LEU A 164 -5.90 -2.07 11.80
N ASN A 165 -6.45 -1.66 12.95
CA ASN A 165 -6.34 -0.32 13.49
C ASN A 165 -5.34 -0.26 14.64
N GLN A 166 -5.52 -1.03 15.72
CA GLN A 166 -4.64 -1.10 16.91
C GLN A 166 -4.83 -2.41 17.71
N PRO A 167 -3.78 -2.91 18.39
CA PRO A 167 -2.39 -2.47 18.28
C PRO A 167 -1.73 -3.00 17.00
N LEU A 168 -0.70 -2.29 16.51
CA LEU A 168 0.02 -2.62 15.28
C LEU A 168 1.53 -2.70 15.53
N VAL A 169 2.20 -3.70 14.98
CA VAL A 169 3.65 -3.85 15.03
C VAL A 169 4.26 -3.27 13.76
N ARG A 170 5.04 -2.21 13.93
CA ARG A 170 5.80 -1.53 12.90
C ARG A 170 7.24 -2.03 12.87
N ASN A 171 7.75 -2.34 11.69
CA ASN A 171 9.18 -2.59 11.46
C ASN A 171 9.82 -1.39 10.75
N TYR A 172 10.81 -0.72 11.36
CA TYR A 172 11.49 0.45 10.76
C TYR A 172 12.52 0.10 9.68
N ARG A 173 12.64 -1.16 9.23
CA ARG A 173 13.61 -1.61 8.21
C ARG A 173 13.73 -0.68 7.00
N ARG A 174 12.60 -0.21 6.49
CA ARG A 174 12.53 0.49 5.21
C ARG A 174 12.33 1.99 5.35
N ALA A 175 12.17 2.54 6.56
CA ALA A 175 11.58 3.86 6.77
C ALA A 175 12.32 4.99 6.04
N ASN A 176 11.73 5.53 4.96
CA ASN A 176 12.30 6.61 4.17
C ASN A 176 11.99 7.98 4.79
N PHE A 177 10.70 8.30 5.00
CA PHE A 177 10.27 9.63 5.43
C PHE A 177 9.64 9.67 6.84
N THR A 178 9.26 8.54 7.42
CA THR A 178 8.26 8.51 8.52
C THR A 178 8.75 7.87 9.81
N VAL A 179 10.06 7.84 10.05
CA VAL A 179 10.61 7.27 11.30
C VAL A 179 10.02 7.91 12.56
N GLU A 180 9.64 9.19 12.49
CA GLU A 180 9.03 9.95 13.59
C GLU A 180 7.49 9.94 13.58
N LEU A 181 6.86 9.31 12.59
CA LEU A 181 5.41 9.29 12.48
C LEU A 181 4.81 8.48 13.64
N PRO A 182 4.00 9.10 14.53
CA PRO A 182 3.53 8.44 15.74
C PRO A 182 2.47 7.39 15.48
N VAL A 183 1.79 7.46 14.33
CA VAL A 183 0.65 6.61 13.99
C VAL A 183 0.84 5.99 12.62
N ILE A 184 0.49 4.71 12.48
CA ILE A 184 0.35 4.07 11.17
C ILE A 184 -1.12 3.82 10.87
N TYR A 185 -1.59 4.30 9.73
CA TYR A 185 -2.92 3.96 9.21
C TYR A 185 -2.79 2.82 8.19
N TYR A 186 -2.66 1.59 8.69
CA TYR A 186 -2.30 0.43 7.88
C TYR A 186 -3.27 0.20 6.72
N THR A 187 -4.58 0.30 6.99
CA THR A 187 -5.66 0.14 5.99
C THR A 187 -5.54 1.13 4.82
N ARG A 188 -5.04 2.34 5.06
CA ARG A 188 -4.80 3.36 4.04
C ARG A 188 -3.55 3.08 3.22
N TRP A 189 -2.52 2.50 3.85
CA TRP A 189 -1.17 2.42 3.26
C TRP A 189 -0.81 1.06 2.73
N VAL A 190 -1.58 0.01 3.00
CA VAL A 190 -1.31 -1.31 2.43
C VAL A 190 -1.25 -1.20 0.91
N GLN A 191 -0.14 -1.61 0.32
CA GLN A 191 0.11 -1.53 -1.13
C GLN A 191 0.54 -2.89 -1.70
N GLU A 192 0.96 -3.80 -0.83
CA GLU A 192 1.24 -5.19 -1.13
C GLU A 192 0.10 -6.10 -0.65
N PRO A 193 -0.02 -7.33 -1.19
CA PRO A 193 -0.92 -8.31 -0.62
C PRO A 193 -0.68 -8.46 0.88
N ILE A 194 -1.74 -8.50 1.67
CA ILE A 194 -1.63 -8.89 3.07
C ILE A 194 -1.24 -10.35 3.12
N TYR A 195 -0.31 -10.68 3.99
CA TYR A 195 0.16 -12.03 4.19
C TYR A 195 -0.17 -12.51 5.60
N LEU A 196 -0.30 -13.83 5.71
CA LEU A 196 -0.40 -14.53 6.98
C LEU A 196 0.97 -15.09 7.33
N TYR A 197 1.40 -14.87 8.57
CA TYR A 197 2.71 -15.25 9.08
C TYR A 197 2.60 -16.12 10.32
N ILE A 198 3.56 -17.04 10.46
CA ILE A 198 3.90 -17.67 11.74
C ILE A 198 5.17 -17.01 12.26
N PHE A 199 5.14 -16.55 13.50
CA PHE A 199 6.27 -15.92 14.19
C PHE A 199 7.06 -16.95 14.99
N THR A 200 8.36 -16.71 15.14
CA THR A 200 9.21 -17.53 16.00
C THR A 200 8.70 -17.48 17.43
N LEU A 201 8.61 -18.64 18.07
CA LEU A 201 8.27 -18.72 19.47
C LEU A 201 9.48 -18.30 20.32
N PRO A 202 9.27 -17.55 21.41
CA PRO A 202 10.27 -17.43 22.46
C PRO A 202 10.69 -18.82 22.95
N GLU A 203 11.96 -19.00 23.30
CA GLU A 203 12.51 -20.30 23.75
C GLU A 203 11.67 -20.96 24.85
N LYS A 204 11.20 -20.16 25.83
CA LYS A 204 10.31 -20.61 26.92
C LYS A 204 8.96 -21.20 26.46
N LEU A 205 8.54 -20.93 25.23
CA LEU A 205 7.28 -21.40 24.63
C LEU A 205 7.49 -22.45 23.54
N HIS A 206 8.73 -22.92 23.32
CA HIS A 206 9.00 -23.94 22.32
C HIS A 206 8.28 -25.25 22.68
N PRO A 207 7.48 -25.83 21.78
CA PRO A 207 6.81 -27.08 22.06
C PRO A 207 7.80 -28.25 22.06
N GLU A 208 7.52 -29.25 22.90
CA GLU A 208 8.29 -30.50 22.93
C GLU A 208 7.96 -31.42 21.73
N THR A 209 6.91 -31.11 20.98
CA THR A 209 6.44 -31.80 19.78
C THR A 209 6.47 -30.87 18.58
N GLU A 210 6.12 -31.39 17.41
CA GLU A 210 5.78 -30.52 16.28
C GLU A 210 4.53 -29.69 16.56
N THR A 211 4.40 -28.56 15.88
CA THR A 211 3.17 -27.77 15.86
C THR A 211 2.41 -28.10 14.59
N GLU A 212 1.17 -28.59 14.75
CA GLU A 212 0.22 -28.86 13.66
C GLU A 212 -0.98 -27.92 13.82
N LEU A 213 -1.30 -27.15 12.77
CA LEU A 213 -2.47 -26.29 12.76
C LEU A 213 -3.21 -26.25 11.42
N PHE A 214 -4.51 -26.01 11.50
CA PHE A 214 -5.41 -25.75 10.38
C PHE A 214 -5.93 -24.32 10.43
N ILE A 215 -6.04 -23.68 9.27
CA ILE A 215 -6.55 -22.30 9.12
C ILE A 215 -7.60 -22.27 8.02
N ASP A 216 -8.73 -21.65 8.31
CA ASP A 216 -9.86 -21.56 7.39
C ASP A 216 -10.63 -20.24 7.57
N GLN A 217 -11.58 -19.96 6.68
CA GLN A 217 -12.49 -18.81 6.70
C GLN A 217 -11.79 -17.49 7.04
N VAL A 218 -10.85 -17.08 6.18
CA VAL A 218 -10.20 -15.78 6.33
C VAL A 218 -11.14 -14.70 5.81
N GLU A 219 -11.65 -13.89 6.70
CA GLU A 219 -12.67 -12.88 6.45
C GLU A 219 -12.14 -11.48 6.75
N LEU A 220 -12.56 -10.52 5.92
CA LEU A 220 -12.43 -9.11 6.21
C LEU A 220 -13.72 -8.60 6.85
N VAL A 221 -13.59 -7.89 7.97
CA VAL A 221 -14.72 -7.58 8.84
C VAL A 221 -14.77 -6.09 9.16
N ALA A 222 -15.98 -5.52 9.08
CA ALA A 222 -16.33 -4.19 9.57
C ALA A 222 -16.89 -4.29 10.99
N LYS A 223 -16.37 -3.44 11.87
CA LYS A 223 -16.78 -3.27 13.28
C LYS A 223 -17.36 -1.87 13.54
N GLY A 224 -17.31 -0.99 12.54
CA GLY A 224 -17.86 0.36 12.57
C GLY A 224 -16.85 1.43 13.00
N GLU A 225 -15.54 1.12 12.98
CA GLU A 225 -14.49 2.11 13.27
C GLU A 225 -14.17 2.93 12.02
N GLY A 226 -14.07 2.28 10.87
CA GLY A 226 -14.08 2.90 9.54
C GLY A 226 -15.48 3.05 8.93
N ARG A 227 -15.56 3.74 7.79
CA ARG A 227 -16.79 4.04 7.04
C ARG A 227 -16.50 4.05 5.54
N ASP A 228 -17.50 3.70 4.74
CA ASP A 228 -17.45 3.82 3.28
C ASP A 228 -17.02 5.23 2.84
N PHE A 229 -16.51 5.36 1.62
CA PHE A 229 -16.21 6.68 1.05
C PHE A 229 -17.47 7.56 1.02
N PRO A 230 -17.40 8.83 1.45
CA PRO A 230 -18.56 9.70 1.45
C PRO A 230 -19.05 9.90 0.02
N LYS A 231 -20.36 9.74 -0.16
CA LYS A 231 -21.05 9.95 -1.44
C LYS A 231 -21.83 11.25 -1.35
N PHE A 232 -21.69 12.09 -2.36
CA PHE A 232 -22.35 13.40 -2.43
C PHE A 232 -23.30 13.42 -3.61
N ALA A 233 -24.52 13.94 -3.43
CA ALA A 233 -25.37 14.24 -4.57
C ALA A 233 -24.75 15.40 -5.37
N ALA A 234 -24.93 15.41 -6.69
CA ALA A 234 -24.33 16.43 -7.55
C ALA A 234 -24.67 17.87 -7.12
N LYS A 235 -25.90 18.10 -6.61
CA LYS A 235 -26.36 19.40 -6.10
C LYS A 235 -25.64 19.89 -4.84
N ASP A 236 -25.02 18.97 -4.10
CA ASP A 236 -24.36 19.27 -2.82
C ASP A 236 -22.86 19.56 -3.02
N VAL A 237 -22.32 19.28 -4.20
CA VAL A 237 -20.94 19.60 -4.59
C VAL A 237 -20.93 20.97 -5.26
N LYS A 238 -20.33 21.96 -4.58
CA LYS A 238 -20.18 23.32 -5.12
C LYS A 238 -18.78 23.47 -5.71
N ASP A 239 -18.71 23.70 -7.02
CA ASP A 239 -17.44 24.04 -7.67
C ASP A 239 -16.92 25.39 -7.17
N ILE A 240 -15.66 25.42 -6.77
CA ILE A 240 -15.00 26.63 -6.26
C ILE A 240 -14.06 27.19 -7.33
N SER A 241 -13.12 26.37 -7.79
CA SER A 241 -12.16 26.74 -8.83
C SER A 241 -11.58 25.51 -9.51
N THR A 242 -11.26 25.63 -10.81
CA THR A 242 -10.63 24.55 -11.59
C THR A 242 -9.12 24.63 -11.44
N ILE A 243 -8.48 23.50 -11.16
CA ILE A 243 -7.03 23.36 -11.04
C ILE A 243 -6.43 23.03 -12.41
N ALA A 244 -6.99 22.01 -13.07
CA ALA A 244 -6.63 21.65 -14.43
C ALA A 244 -7.83 20.99 -15.11
N SER A 245 -8.11 21.40 -16.34
CA SER A 245 -9.16 20.81 -17.18
C SER A 245 -8.62 20.22 -18.48
N PHE A 246 -7.35 20.49 -18.80
CA PHE A 246 -6.62 20.05 -19.99
C PHE A 246 -7.29 20.34 -21.33
N LYS A 247 -8.38 21.13 -21.34
CA LYS A 247 -9.07 21.61 -22.54
C LYS A 247 -8.14 22.39 -23.47
N THR A 248 -7.11 23.01 -22.90
CA THR A 248 -6.05 23.71 -23.61
C THR A 248 -4.69 23.18 -23.18
N GLU A 249 -3.69 23.34 -24.04
CA GLU A 249 -2.30 22.93 -23.75
C GLU A 249 -1.67 23.74 -22.60
N LYS A 250 -2.26 24.88 -22.21
CA LYS A 250 -1.77 25.71 -21.11
C LYS A 250 -1.72 24.96 -19.78
N ASP A 251 -2.69 24.08 -19.50
CA ASP A 251 -2.71 23.32 -18.24
C ASP A 251 -1.55 22.31 -18.18
N VAL A 252 -1.02 21.89 -19.33
CA VAL A 252 0.14 21.00 -19.41
C VAL A 252 1.42 21.69 -18.91
N GLU A 253 1.51 23.01 -18.97
CA GLU A 253 2.65 23.78 -18.44
C GLU A 253 2.79 23.66 -16.91
N ASN A 254 1.69 23.34 -16.22
CA ASN A 254 1.66 23.12 -14.78
C ASN A 254 1.87 21.65 -14.39
N VAL A 255 1.95 20.74 -15.37
CA VAL A 255 2.19 19.32 -15.14
C VAL A 255 3.69 19.09 -14.96
N LEU A 256 4.03 18.38 -13.89
CA LEU A 256 5.37 17.93 -13.61
C LEU A 256 5.36 16.45 -13.22
N SER A 257 6.52 15.83 -13.41
CA SER A 257 6.75 14.47 -12.98
C SER A 257 7.58 14.50 -11.71
N VAL A 258 7.11 13.81 -10.66
CA VAL A 258 7.94 13.57 -9.48
C VAL A 258 8.34 12.11 -9.47
N ALA A 259 9.62 11.86 -9.56
CA ALA A 259 10.25 10.59 -9.31
C ALA A 259 10.33 10.33 -7.82
N HIS A 260 9.91 9.15 -7.38
CA HIS A 260 10.21 8.66 -6.03
C HIS A 260 11.05 7.41 -6.14
N GLY A 261 12.35 7.49 -5.84
CA GLY A 261 13.30 6.38 -6.02
C GLY A 261 14.03 6.01 -4.74
N TYR A 262 14.41 4.73 -4.61
CA TYR A 262 15.33 4.31 -3.55
C TYR A 262 16.61 5.14 -3.57
N SER A 263 17.15 5.36 -2.38
CA SER A 263 18.57 5.63 -2.24
C SER A 263 19.37 4.57 -2.97
N ILE A 264 20.27 5.03 -3.81
CA ILE A 264 21.39 4.24 -4.31
C ILE A 264 22.43 4.19 -3.17
N THR A 265 22.04 3.63 -2.02
CA THR A 265 23.01 3.41 -0.94
C THR A 265 23.82 2.15 -1.26
N LYS A 266 25.14 2.23 -1.05
CA LYS A 266 26.05 1.06 -1.10
C LYS A 266 25.54 -0.19 -0.34
N PRO A 267 24.87 -0.12 0.83
CA PRO A 267 24.34 -1.30 1.51
C PRO A 267 23.14 -1.95 0.78
N PHE A 268 22.48 -1.24 -0.15
CA PHE A 268 21.42 -1.79 -0.99
C PHE A 268 21.94 -2.55 -2.22
N GLU A 269 23.25 -2.47 -2.53
CA GLU A 269 23.92 -3.27 -3.58
C GLU A 269 23.74 -4.78 -3.37
N PHE A 270 23.43 -5.23 -2.15
CA PHE A 270 23.38 -6.64 -1.79
C PHE A 270 21.97 -7.27 -1.74
N GLY A 271 20.90 -6.46 -1.80
CA GLY A 271 19.61 -6.90 -1.25
C GLY A 271 18.55 -7.40 -2.21
N TYR A 272 18.34 -6.74 -3.36
CA TYR A 272 17.03 -6.85 -4.05
C TYR A 272 17.07 -7.08 -5.56
N ARG A 273 18.12 -6.67 -6.28
CA ARG A 273 18.23 -6.95 -7.73
C ARG A 273 19.23 -8.08 -7.95
N ARG A 274 18.70 -9.28 -8.25
CA ARG A 274 19.37 -10.57 -8.51
C ARG A 274 20.49 -10.56 -9.59
N LYS A 275 20.89 -9.39 -10.11
CA LYS A 275 21.87 -9.20 -11.19
C LYS A 275 22.68 -7.88 -11.05
N ALA A 276 22.85 -7.33 -9.85
CA ALA A 276 23.75 -6.19 -9.68
C ALA A 276 25.20 -6.65 -9.96
N ASP A 277 25.84 -6.08 -10.98
CA ASP A 277 27.25 -6.33 -11.27
C ASP A 277 28.10 -5.67 -10.17
N PRO A 278 28.86 -6.44 -9.37
CA PRO A 278 29.72 -5.89 -8.32
C PRO A 278 30.83 -4.95 -8.84
N ASN A 279 31.00 -4.83 -10.16
CA ASN A 279 31.93 -3.90 -10.81
C ASN A 279 31.27 -2.62 -11.35
N ALA A 280 29.96 -2.42 -11.19
CA ALA A 280 29.26 -1.18 -11.58
C ALA A 280 29.60 -0.03 -10.60
N ARG A 281 30.84 0.46 -10.65
CA ARG A 281 31.41 1.42 -9.69
C ARG A 281 31.12 2.92 -9.93
N PRO A 282 30.63 3.40 -11.09
CA PRO A 282 30.15 4.78 -11.19
C PRO A 282 28.66 4.89 -10.85
N MET A 283 28.31 5.72 -9.86
CA MET A 283 26.93 6.09 -9.50
C MET A 283 26.10 6.48 -10.73
N ALA A 284 26.71 7.14 -11.73
CA ALA A 284 26.07 7.52 -12.98
C ALA A 284 25.61 6.31 -13.82
N ASP A 285 26.41 5.24 -13.91
CA ASP A 285 26.03 4.02 -14.64
C ASP A 285 24.97 3.22 -13.89
N TYR A 286 25.00 3.22 -12.56
CA TYR A 286 23.93 2.64 -11.75
C TYR A 286 22.64 3.42 -11.93
N ILE A 287 22.65 4.76 -11.85
CA ILE A 287 21.48 5.61 -12.14
C ILE A 287 20.97 5.30 -13.55
N LYS A 288 21.86 5.20 -14.54
CA LYS A 288 21.50 4.86 -15.92
C LYS A 288 20.85 3.47 -16.07
N LYS A 289 21.30 2.49 -15.28
CA LYS A 289 20.83 1.09 -15.30
C LYS A 289 19.78 0.75 -14.23
N SER A 290 19.32 1.70 -13.41
CA SER A 290 18.34 1.44 -12.36
C SER A 290 17.22 2.48 -12.28
N SER A 291 17.42 3.65 -12.89
CA SER A 291 16.43 4.72 -12.94
C SER A 291 15.19 4.25 -13.69
N PRO A 292 13.98 4.45 -13.12
CA PRO A 292 12.72 4.16 -13.80
C PRO A 292 12.46 5.08 -15.00
N PHE A 293 13.30 6.10 -15.22
CA PHE A 293 13.16 7.09 -16.29
C PHE A 293 14.06 6.83 -17.51
N ILE A 294 14.94 5.83 -17.45
CA ILE A 294 15.85 5.50 -18.55
C ILE A 294 15.42 4.15 -19.10
N GLN A 295 14.87 4.16 -20.31
CA GLN A 295 14.53 2.95 -21.05
C GLN A 295 15.82 2.14 -21.26
N GLN A 296 15.90 0.96 -20.65
CA GLN A 296 17.04 0.06 -20.88
C GLN A 296 16.68 -0.88 -22.02
N GLU A 297 17.63 -1.10 -22.94
CA GLU A 297 17.57 -2.24 -23.86
C GLU A 297 17.35 -3.51 -23.02
N ASP A 298 16.34 -4.30 -23.41
CA ASP A 298 15.89 -5.52 -22.72
C ASP A 298 15.17 -5.37 -21.36
N THR A 299 14.83 -4.16 -20.90
CA THR A 299 13.93 -3.99 -19.74
C THR A 299 12.57 -3.40 -20.10
N HIS A 300 11.52 -3.83 -19.40
CA HIS A 300 10.13 -3.42 -19.65
C HIS A 300 9.75 -2.08 -19.01
N TYR A 301 10.69 -1.20 -18.66
CA TYR A 301 10.44 0.07 -17.98
C TYR A 301 10.52 1.25 -18.95
N PRO A 302 9.45 1.60 -19.70
CA PRO A 302 9.48 2.78 -20.55
C PRO A 302 9.54 4.03 -19.67
N ALA A 303 10.25 5.04 -20.16
CA ALA A 303 10.13 6.38 -19.61
C ALA A 303 8.64 6.79 -19.65
N PRO A 304 8.17 7.55 -18.66
CA PRO A 304 6.83 8.15 -18.70
C PRO A 304 6.49 8.78 -20.03
N ARG A 305 5.22 8.74 -20.38
CA ARG A 305 4.70 9.41 -21.55
C ARG A 305 3.46 10.17 -21.16
N TYR A 306 3.46 11.45 -21.54
CA TYR A 306 2.31 12.31 -21.37
C TYR A 306 1.82 12.71 -22.74
N SER A 307 0.53 12.62 -22.95
CA SER A 307 -0.11 13.01 -24.19
C SER A 307 -1.48 13.59 -23.92
N LEU A 308 -1.98 14.42 -24.84
CA LEU A 308 -3.36 14.86 -24.80
C LEU A 308 -4.20 13.91 -25.65
N VAL A 309 -5.23 13.33 -25.03
CA VAL A 309 -6.18 12.38 -25.64
C VAL A 309 -7.60 12.88 -25.50
N ALA A 310 -8.58 12.15 -26.06
CA ALA A 310 -9.98 12.47 -25.88
C ALA A 310 -10.43 12.22 -24.42
N GLY A 311 -10.99 13.26 -23.80
CA GLY A 311 -11.59 13.29 -22.47
C GLY A 311 -13.03 12.77 -22.43
N MET A 312 -13.68 12.90 -21.28
CA MET A 312 -15.01 12.31 -21.03
C MET A 312 -16.10 12.86 -21.97
N ASP A 313 -16.03 14.14 -22.32
CA ASP A 313 -16.98 14.83 -23.20
C ASP A 313 -16.43 15.08 -24.61
N GLY A 314 -15.33 14.42 -24.98
CA GLY A 314 -14.65 14.61 -26.27
C GLY A 314 -13.66 15.77 -26.33
N ARG A 315 -13.45 16.52 -25.22
CA ARG A 315 -12.37 17.52 -25.11
C ARG A 315 -11.00 16.87 -24.96
N LYS A 316 -9.93 17.65 -24.77
CA LYS A 316 -8.59 17.15 -24.45
C LYS A 316 -8.48 16.77 -22.97
N ALA A 317 -7.85 15.64 -22.66
CA ALA A 317 -7.50 15.15 -21.33
C ALA A 317 -6.02 14.73 -21.29
N LEU A 318 -5.39 14.82 -20.13
CA LEU A 318 -4.00 14.39 -19.95
C LEU A 318 -3.94 12.87 -19.74
N GLN A 319 -3.37 12.14 -20.68
CA GLN A 319 -2.98 10.76 -20.49
C GLN A 319 -1.56 10.70 -19.94
N ALA A 320 -1.40 10.03 -18.81
CA ALA A 320 -0.10 9.65 -18.26
C ALA A 320 0.07 8.13 -18.35
N GLU A 321 1.04 7.70 -19.13
CA GLU A 321 1.46 6.30 -19.28
C GLU A 321 2.82 6.15 -18.60
N CYS A 322 2.87 5.37 -17.52
CA CYS A 322 4.04 5.25 -16.65
C CYS A 322 4.26 3.79 -16.24
N MET A 323 5.49 3.47 -15.81
CA MET A 323 5.65 2.34 -14.91
C MET A 323 5.22 2.75 -13.50
N TRP A 324 4.07 2.25 -13.09
CA TRP A 324 3.55 2.35 -11.74
C TRP A 324 4.16 1.25 -10.86
N ALA A 325 5.47 1.39 -10.63
CA ALA A 325 6.18 0.62 -9.61
C ALA A 325 6.27 1.43 -8.31
N GLU A 326 6.59 0.73 -7.21
CA GLU A 326 6.90 1.30 -5.86
C GLU A 326 7.76 2.56 -5.98
N GLU A 327 8.73 2.48 -6.91
CA GLU A 327 9.89 3.36 -7.10
C GLU A 327 9.75 4.27 -8.33
N GLY A 328 8.57 4.40 -8.92
CA GLY A 328 8.42 4.93 -10.27
C GLY A 328 8.22 6.43 -10.30
N GLN A 329 6.96 6.84 -10.11
CA GLN A 329 6.53 8.13 -10.62
C GLN A 329 5.17 8.61 -10.11
N ILE A 330 5.09 9.93 -9.91
CA ILE A 330 3.90 10.67 -9.52
C ILE A 330 3.62 11.71 -10.61
N VAL A 331 2.39 11.72 -11.10
CA VAL A 331 1.90 12.72 -12.05
C VAL A 331 1.35 13.89 -11.25
N THR A 332 2.01 15.04 -11.33
CA THR A 332 1.74 16.14 -10.42
C THR A 332 1.32 17.39 -11.18
N VAL A 333 0.36 18.12 -10.63
CA VAL A 333 -0.12 19.41 -11.15
C VAL A 333 0.15 20.48 -10.10
N LYS A 334 0.95 21.50 -10.45
CA LYS A 334 1.16 22.67 -9.60
C LYS A 334 -0.15 23.43 -9.44
N THR A 335 -0.42 23.88 -8.23
CA THR A 335 -1.62 24.65 -7.92
C THR A 335 -1.38 25.52 -6.70
N GLN A 336 -2.32 26.40 -6.40
CA GLN A 336 -2.39 27.12 -5.14
C GLN A 336 -3.71 26.76 -4.46
N GLY A 337 -3.68 26.64 -3.13
CA GLY A 337 -4.85 26.35 -2.33
C GLY A 337 -5.98 27.37 -2.47
N ASP A 338 -7.23 26.89 -2.51
CA ASP A 338 -8.42 27.73 -2.41
C ASP A 338 -9.08 27.58 -1.03
N VAL A 339 -9.05 28.64 -0.23
CA VAL A 339 -9.54 28.63 1.16
C VAL A 339 -11.05 28.39 1.29
N LYS A 340 -11.81 28.49 0.19
CA LYS A 340 -13.26 28.19 0.19
C LYS A 340 -13.55 26.70 -0.03
N ALA A 341 -12.52 25.92 -0.40
CA ALA A 341 -12.65 24.49 -0.66
C ALA A 341 -12.42 23.66 0.61
N ASN A 342 -13.09 22.51 0.67
CA ASN A 342 -12.84 21.49 1.69
C ASN A 342 -12.65 20.09 1.08
N ALA A 343 -12.61 20.00 -0.25
CA ALA A 343 -12.42 18.76 -0.99
C ALA A 343 -11.83 19.03 -2.38
N PHE A 344 -11.28 17.97 -2.97
CA PHE A 344 -10.97 17.91 -4.39
C PHE A 344 -12.03 17.11 -5.15
N LYS A 345 -12.26 17.49 -6.40
CA LYS A 345 -12.97 16.70 -7.41
C LYS A 345 -11.95 16.24 -8.45
N PHE A 346 -11.86 14.93 -8.67
CA PHE A 346 -11.01 14.31 -9.69
C PHE A 346 -11.87 13.53 -10.68
N THR A 347 -11.72 13.79 -11.97
CA THR A 347 -12.33 13.01 -13.05
C THR A 347 -11.25 12.25 -13.80
N LEU A 348 -11.17 10.94 -13.53
CA LEU A 348 -10.08 10.08 -13.98
C LEU A 348 -10.60 8.83 -14.70
N LYS A 349 -9.74 8.25 -15.52
CA LYS A 349 -9.89 6.92 -16.13
C LYS A 349 -8.61 6.11 -15.87
N PRO A 350 -8.51 5.43 -14.71
CA PRO A 350 -7.36 4.58 -14.42
C PRO A 350 -7.49 3.26 -15.18
N ASP A 351 -6.43 2.88 -15.90
CA ASP A 351 -6.35 1.64 -16.65
C ASP A 351 -4.93 1.09 -16.60
N TYR A 352 -4.67 0.17 -15.67
CA TYR A 352 -3.41 -0.53 -15.60
C TYR A 352 -3.63 -2.04 -15.57
N PRO A 353 -2.83 -2.79 -16.36
CA PRO A 353 -2.83 -4.25 -16.28
C PRO A 353 -2.49 -4.63 -14.85
N ALA A 354 -3.39 -5.38 -14.23
CA ALA A 354 -3.25 -5.86 -12.86
C ALA A 354 -2.20 -7.00 -12.80
N VAL A 355 -0.93 -6.72 -13.14
CA VAL A 355 0.07 -7.77 -13.33
C VAL A 355 1.39 -7.38 -12.68
N SER A 356 1.59 -7.88 -11.46
CA SER A 356 2.90 -8.36 -11.05
C SER A 356 2.80 -9.83 -10.65
N LYS A 357 3.60 -10.69 -11.30
CA LYS A 357 3.87 -12.08 -10.89
C LYS A 357 2.65 -13.00 -10.65
N GLY A 358 1.53 -12.77 -11.34
CA GLY A 358 0.32 -13.59 -11.23
C GLY A 358 -0.69 -13.12 -10.18
N THR A 359 -0.43 -11.99 -9.51
CA THR A 359 -1.38 -11.38 -8.57
C THR A 359 -2.21 -10.32 -9.29
N ILE A 360 -3.53 -10.49 -9.34
CA ILE A 360 -4.47 -9.53 -9.93
C ILE A 360 -4.79 -8.45 -8.88
N TYR A 361 -4.24 -7.24 -9.07
CA TYR A 361 -4.52 -6.03 -8.27
C TYR A 361 -5.81 -5.30 -8.67
N SER A 362 -6.87 -6.05 -8.99
CA SER A 362 -8.20 -5.48 -9.18
C SER A 362 -9.18 -6.16 -8.26
N PHE A 363 -10.05 -5.37 -7.63
CA PHE A 363 -11.13 -5.86 -6.80
C PHE A 363 -12.46 -5.49 -7.44
N GLU A 364 -13.52 -6.20 -7.06
CA GLU A 364 -14.86 -5.82 -7.44
C GLU A 364 -15.39 -4.76 -6.48
N SER A 365 -15.91 -3.67 -7.04
CA SER A 365 -16.62 -2.62 -6.32
C SER A 365 -17.91 -2.34 -7.09
N GLU A 366 -19.06 -2.47 -6.44
CA GLU A 366 -20.38 -2.28 -7.07
C GLU A 366 -20.58 -3.14 -8.34
N GLY A 367 -20.04 -4.37 -8.33
CA GLY A 367 -20.13 -5.30 -9.46
C GLY A 367 -19.24 -4.97 -10.65
N LYS A 368 -18.34 -4.00 -10.51
CA LYS A 368 -17.36 -3.61 -11.54
C LYS A 368 -15.94 -3.83 -11.05
N LYS A 369 -15.04 -4.11 -12.00
CA LYS A 369 -13.60 -4.10 -11.74
C LYS A 369 -13.19 -2.67 -11.35
N ALA A 370 -12.46 -2.55 -10.23
CA ALA A 370 -11.96 -1.30 -9.73
C ALA A 370 -10.45 -1.36 -9.49
N HIS A 371 -9.83 -0.18 -9.55
CA HIS A 371 -8.45 0.07 -9.26
C HIS A 371 -8.33 1.06 -8.09
N ALA A 372 -7.38 0.83 -7.19
CA ALA A 372 -7.04 1.81 -6.16
C ALA A 372 -6.17 2.91 -6.78
N VAL A 373 -6.51 4.17 -6.57
CA VAL A 373 -5.75 5.35 -7.00
C VAL A 373 -5.32 6.11 -5.76
N ASP A 374 -4.02 6.43 -5.70
CA ASP A 374 -3.42 7.17 -4.61
C ASP A 374 -3.31 8.65 -4.99
N PHE A 375 -3.56 9.52 -4.03
CA PHE A 375 -3.44 10.97 -4.16
C PHE A 375 -2.42 11.47 -3.14
N ILE A 376 -1.45 12.24 -3.60
CA ILE A 376 -0.48 12.91 -2.76
C ILE A 376 -0.68 14.41 -2.90
N VAL A 377 -0.72 15.14 -1.79
CA VAL A 377 -0.75 16.60 -1.80
C VAL A 377 0.55 17.12 -1.22
N PHE A 378 1.24 17.91 -2.02
CA PHE A 378 2.46 18.60 -1.65
C PHE A 378 2.08 19.88 -0.92
N VAL A 379 2.61 20.06 0.28
CA VAL A 379 2.28 21.23 1.10
C VAL A 379 3.51 21.99 1.58
N SER A 380 3.35 23.30 1.73
CA SER A 380 4.26 24.22 2.42
C SER A 380 3.45 25.05 3.43
N PRO A 381 4.06 25.61 4.49
CA PRO A 381 3.35 26.54 5.36
C PRO A 381 2.75 27.70 4.57
N LYS A 382 1.58 28.16 4.99
CA LYS A 382 0.93 29.35 4.46
C LYS A 382 1.91 30.51 4.20
N GLY A 383 1.88 31.04 2.99
CA GLY A 383 2.72 32.16 2.58
C GLY A 383 4.18 31.79 2.27
N THR A 384 4.51 30.49 2.20
CA THR A 384 5.82 30.01 1.77
C THR A 384 5.69 29.13 0.54
N ASP A 385 6.70 29.16 -0.33
CA ASP A 385 6.73 28.32 -1.52
C ASP A 385 7.21 26.90 -1.17
N PHE A 386 6.68 25.92 -1.90
CA PHE A 386 7.24 24.57 -1.87
C PHE A 386 8.66 24.60 -2.47
N PRO A 387 9.65 23.91 -1.87
CA PRO A 387 11.05 23.99 -2.28
C PRO A 387 11.33 23.17 -3.55
N TRP A 388 10.66 23.50 -4.66
CA TRP A 388 10.80 22.81 -5.95
C TRP A 388 12.25 22.76 -6.43
N HIS A 389 12.96 23.89 -6.32
CA HIS A 389 14.37 24.00 -6.71
C HIS A 389 15.25 22.94 -6.01
N ASP A 390 14.98 22.66 -4.74
CA ASP A 390 15.81 21.78 -3.92
C ASP A 390 15.62 20.29 -4.27
N ILE A 391 14.52 19.96 -4.95
CA ILE A 391 14.20 18.60 -5.40
C ILE A 391 14.26 18.46 -6.93
N GLU A 392 14.78 19.46 -7.66
CA GLU A 392 14.87 19.43 -9.11
C GLU A 392 15.89 18.38 -9.60
N ALA A 393 15.62 17.75 -10.75
CA ALA A 393 16.59 16.87 -11.39
C ALA A 393 17.89 17.62 -11.73
N THR A 394 19.03 16.96 -11.49
CA THR A 394 20.34 17.51 -11.86
C THR A 394 20.52 17.52 -13.38
N ASP A 395 21.42 18.36 -13.88
CA ASP A 395 21.66 18.53 -15.31
C ASP A 395 22.07 17.21 -15.99
N GLU A 396 22.82 16.34 -15.31
CA GLU A 396 23.20 15.03 -15.85
C GLU A 396 21.97 14.14 -16.06
N LEU A 397 20.98 14.20 -15.17
CA LEU A 397 19.77 13.39 -15.29
C LEU A 397 18.84 13.96 -16.38
N LYS A 398 18.70 15.29 -16.43
CA LYS A 398 17.97 15.98 -17.52
C LYS A 398 18.57 15.62 -18.88
N GLN A 399 19.90 15.59 -18.98
CA GLN A 399 20.60 15.17 -20.19
C GLN A 399 20.38 13.69 -20.51
N ALA A 400 20.41 12.80 -19.52
CA ALA A 400 20.10 11.38 -19.73
C ALA A 400 18.66 11.14 -20.23
N PHE A 401 17.69 11.95 -19.79
CA PHE A 401 16.31 11.90 -20.31
C PHE A 401 16.20 12.40 -21.74
N LYS A 402 16.92 13.47 -22.06
CA LYS A 402 16.99 13.97 -23.43
C LYS A 402 17.57 12.90 -24.37
N GLU A 403 18.60 12.20 -23.93
CA GLU A 403 19.24 11.11 -24.68
C GLU A 403 18.35 9.86 -24.83
N SER A 404 17.46 9.58 -23.87
CA SER A 404 16.52 8.46 -23.94
C SER A 404 15.35 8.70 -24.91
N GLY A 405 15.26 9.90 -25.49
CA GLY A 405 14.15 10.27 -26.38
C GLY A 405 12.85 10.58 -25.63
N TYR A 406 12.91 10.85 -24.33
CA TYR A 406 11.77 11.30 -23.53
C TYR A 406 11.26 12.66 -24.05
N LYS A 407 9.99 12.70 -24.45
CA LYS A 407 9.31 13.88 -25.01
C LYS A 407 8.17 14.41 -24.14
N GLY A 408 8.07 13.94 -22.89
CA GLY A 408 7.05 14.42 -21.96
C GLY A 408 7.31 15.88 -21.52
N PRO A 409 6.28 16.59 -21.00
CA PRO A 409 6.43 17.88 -20.33
C PRO A 409 7.47 17.85 -19.20
N GLY A 410 7.75 16.66 -18.65
CA GLY A 410 8.76 16.45 -17.61
C GLY A 410 10.22 16.65 -18.04
N ALA A 411 10.58 16.65 -19.34
CA ALA A 411 12.00 16.85 -19.73
C ALA A 411 12.58 18.21 -19.25
N LYS A 412 11.71 19.14 -18.83
CA LYS A 412 12.04 20.45 -18.24
C LYS A 412 11.76 20.54 -16.73
N TYR A 413 10.96 19.65 -16.13
CA TYR A 413 10.42 19.75 -14.77
C TYR A 413 10.33 18.40 -14.03
N ASP A 414 11.28 17.49 -14.24
CA ASP A 414 11.35 16.24 -13.48
C ASP A 414 12.00 16.52 -12.10
N TYR A 415 11.31 16.14 -11.02
CA TYR A 415 11.80 16.29 -9.65
C TYR A 415 12.13 14.93 -9.04
N LEU A 416 13.19 14.84 -8.24
CA LEU A 416 13.65 13.62 -7.59
C LEU A 416 13.45 13.66 -6.08
N LEU A 417 12.56 12.81 -5.58
CA LEU A 417 12.47 12.46 -4.17
C LEU A 417 13.26 11.15 -3.95
N THR A 418 14.55 11.24 -3.60
CA THR A 418 15.38 10.05 -3.30
C THR A 418 16.18 10.22 -2.01
N THR A 419 16.50 9.13 -1.30
CA THR A 419 17.15 9.16 0.01
C THR A 419 18.69 9.24 0.00
N ASP A 420 19.37 9.14 -1.16
CA ASP A 420 20.85 9.22 -1.24
C ASP A 420 21.45 10.39 -2.01
N LYS A 421 20.69 11.06 -2.87
CA LYS A 421 21.01 12.48 -3.16
C LYS A 421 20.79 13.38 -1.93
N VAL A 422 20.22 12.82 -0.86
CA VAL A 422 20.13 13.40 0.50
C VAL A 422 21.40 13.12 1.32
N LYS A 423 22.39 12.37 0.80
CA LYS A 423 23.69 12.14 1.46
C LYS A 423 24.93 12.32 0.56
N CYS A 424 24.84 12.21 -0.76
CA CYS A 424 26.02 12.06 -1.64
C CYS A 424 26.21 13.14 -2.71
N ILE A 425 25.44 14.23 -2.71
CA ILE A 425 25.75 15.46 -3.47
C ILE A 425 25.54 16.61 -2.49
N ASN A 426 26.37 17.65 -2.54
CA ASN A 426 26.32 18.85 -1.69
C ASN A 426 25.03 19.71 -1.86
N VAL A 427 23.84 19.10 -1.86
CA VAL A 427 22.62 19.77 -1.41
C VAL A 427 22.52 19.40 0.07
N PRO A 428 22.80 20.34 0.98
CA PRO A 428 22.93 20.03 2.39
C PRO A 428 21.56 19.64 2.94
N ASP A 429 21.26 18.35 2.99
CA ASP A 429 20.07 17.74 3.59
C ASP A 429 18.73 18.23 2.97
N ILE A 430 17.84 17.32 2.56
CA ILE A 430 16.44 17.74 2.39
C ILE A 430 15.91 18.33 3.70
N ARG A 431 16.54 18.02 4.86
CA ARG A 431 16.37 18.67 6.18
C ARG A 431 16.71 20.16 6.25
N GLN A 432 17.41 20.72 5.26
CA GLN A 432 17.59 22.16 5.10
C GLN A 432 16.77 22.76 3.97
N ALA A 433 16.22 21.93 3.06
CA ALA A 433 15.10 22.38 2.24
C ALA A 433 14.00 22.86 3.19
N GLY A 434 13.28 23.91 2.80
CA GLY A 434 12.38 24.65 3.68
C GLY A 434 11.31 23.80 4.39
N SER A 435 10.29 24.46 4.93
CA SER A 435 9.21 23.72 5.56
C SER A 435 8.28 23.12 4.50
N PHE A 436 8.15 21.80 4.44
CA PHE A 436 7.24 21.13 3.53
C PHE A 436 6.74 19.79 4.08
N GLY A 437 5.68 19.26 3.48
CA GLY A 437 5.11 17.97 3.86
C GLY A 437 4.32 17.30 2.74
N PHE A 438 3.88 16.07 3.01
CA PHE A 438 3.06 15.27 2.10
C PHE A 438 1.82 14.77 2.83
N TYR A 439 0.68 14.98 2.18
CA TYR A 439 -0.60 14.42 2.59
C TYR A 439 -0.99 13.30 1.63
N PHE A 440 -1.58 12.22 2.15
CA PHE A 440 -1.95 11.06 1.36
C PHE A 440 -3.42 10.70 1.55
N ALA A 441 -4.10 10.36 0.45
CA ALA A 441 -5.41 9.75 0.44
C ALA A 441 -5.50 8.69 -0.67
N ARG A 442 -6.48 7.78 -0.56
CA ARG A 442 -6.74 6.74 -1.55
C ARG A 442 -8.21 6.69 -1.92
N ARG A 443 -8.52 6.43 -3.19
CA ARG A 443 -9.87 6.07 -3.66
C ARG A 443 -9.87 4.80 -4.49
N HIS A 444 -11.04 4.20 -4.58
CA HIS A 444 -11.32 3.06 -5.45
C HIS A 444 -12.13 3.57 -6.65
N MET A 445 -11.59 3.40 -7.85
CA MET A 445 -12.13 3.98 -9.08
C MET A 445 -12.35 2.88 -10.13
N ALA A 446 -13.34 3.05 -11.00
CA ALA A 446 -13.68 2.03 -12.00
C ALA A 446 -12.51 1.83 -12.98
N ALA A 447 -12.16 0.58 -13.24
CA ALA A 447 -11.06 0.22 -14.12
C ALA A 447 -11.44 0.41 -15.59
N GLY A 448 -10.66 1.19 -16.34
CA GLY A 448 -10.87 1.43 -17.76
C GLY A 448 -12.09 2.31 -18.08
N ASP A 449 -12.78 2.85 -17.06
CA ASP A 449 -13.98 3.68 -17.19
C ASP A 449 -13.74 5.07 -16.58
N TRP A 450 -14.39 6.09 -17.15
CA TRP A 450 -14.40 7.43 -16.54
C TRP A 450 -15.16 7.39 -15.21
N SER A 451 -14.55 7.95 -14.18
CA SER A 451 -15.18 8.09 -12.87
C SER A 451 -14.77 9.40 -12.21
N THR A 452 -15.69 9.96 -11.44
CA THR A 452 -15.46 11.16 -10.64
C THR A 452 -15.37 10.77 -9.17
N ALA A 453 -14.28 11.15 -8.53
CA ALA A 453 -14.08 10.98 -7.09
C ALA A 453 -14.07 12.34 -6.41
N ILE A 454 -14.84 12.48 -5.33
CA ILE A 454 -14.73 13.59 -4.39
C ILE A 454 -13.88 13.14 -3.20
N VAL A 455 -12.83 13.88 -2.91
CA VAL A 455 -11.86 13.54 -1.85
C VAL A 455 -11.81 14.71 -0.86
N PRO A 456 -12.53 14.62 0.28
CA PRO A 456 -12.47 15.63 1.32
C PRO A 456 -11.06 15.78 1.89
N PHE A 457 -10.67 17.01 2.20
CA PHE A 457 -9.38 17.31 2.84
C PHE A 457 -9.22 16.63 4.19
N ALA A 458 -10.32 16.42 4.90
CA ALA A 458 -10.35 15.70 6.17
C ALA A 458 -9.91 14.24 6.06
N ASP A 459 -10.02 13.65 4.86
CA ASP A 459 -9.62 12.28 4.59
C ASP A 459 -8.17 12.16 4.12
N PHE A 460 -7.43 13.27 4.00
CA PHE A 460 -5.99 13.24 3.78
C PHE A 460 -5.25 13.15 5.12
N VAL A 461 -4.18 12.37 5.14
CA VAL A 461 -3.34 12.14 6.31
C VAL A 461 -1.94 12.67 6.03
N CYS A 462 -1.38 13.45 6.96
CA CYS A 462 0.00 13.92 6.85
C CYS A 462 0.97 12.75 7.07
N VAL A 463 1.50 12.19 5.97
CA VAL A 463 2.43 11.07 6.04
C VAL A 463 3.85 11.54 6.29
N TYR A 464 4.20 12.76 5.87
CA TYR A 464 5.52 13.34 6.05
C TYR A 464 5.44 14.83 6.33
N GLY A 465 6.28 15.32 7.24
CA GLY A 465 6.43 16.74 7.49
C GLY A 465 7.82 17.08 7.97
N GLN A 466 8.34 18.21 7.50
CA GLN A 466 9.65 18.72 7.88
C GLN A 466 9.59 20.22 8.17
N GLY A 467 10.51 20.72 8.99
CA GLY A 467 10.51 22.12 9.43
C GLY A 467 9.21 22.43 10.15
N ALA A 468 8.54 23.51 9.78
CA ALA A 468 7.24 23.89 10.32
C ALA A 468 6.10 22.90 9.98
N CYS A 469 6.26 22.06 8.96
CA CYS A 469 5.29 21.00 8.64
C CYS A 469 5.46 19.75 9.52
N LYS A 470 6.56 19.62 10.29
CA LYS A 470 6.78 18.47 11.20
C LYS A 470 5.65 18.34 12.22
N GLU A 471 5.15 19.45 12.74
CA GLU A 471 4.03 19.44 13.68
C GLU A 471 2.74 18.90 13.04
N MET A 472 2.50 19.18 11.76
CA MET A 472 1.35 18.63 11.02
C MET A 472 1.42 17.09 10.97
N GLN A 473 2.61 16.53 10.78
CA GLN A 473 2.85 15.09 10.80
C GLN A 473 2.70 14.51 12.22
N LEU A 474 3.30 15.13 13.23
CA LEU A 474 3.26 14.59 14.60
C LEU A 474 1.86 14.68 15.22
N LYS A 475 1.12 15.74 14.93
CA LYS A 475 -0.23 15.97 15.45
C LYS A 475 -1.34 15.48 14.51
N GLN A 476 -0.99 14.99 13.32
CA GLN A 476 -1.94 14.49 12.31
C GLN A 476 -3.05 15.51 12.01
N PHE A 477 -2.67 16.77 11.79
CA PHE A 477 -3.63 17.80 11.43
C PHE A 477 -4.29 17.48 10.08
N PRO A 478 -5.57 17.84 9.87
CA PRO A 478 -6.20 17.73 8.55
C PRO A 478 -5.49 18.59 7.51
N LEU A 479 -5.61 18.21 6.23
CA LEU A 479 -5.10 19.02 5.13
C LEU A 479 -5.79 20.39 5.12
N SER A 480 -5.00 21.46 5.25
CA SER A 480 -5.50 22.83 5.17
C SER A 480 -5.33 23.38 3.75
N PRO A 481 -6.36 24.01 3.15
CA PRO A 481 -6.28 24.52 1.77
C PRO A 481 -5.10 25.44 1.55
N GLU A 482 -4.88 26.39 2.46
CA GLU A 482 -3.81 27.41 2.37
C GLU A 482 -2.39 26.89 2.36
N ASN A 483 -2.19 25.60 2.64
CA ASN A 483 -0.88 24.96 2.60
C ASN A 483 -0.62 24.21 1.28
N ILE A 484 -1.61 24.09 0.38
CA ILE A 484 -1.50 23.27 -0.84
C ILE A 484 -0.62 23.96 -1.90
N SER A 485 0.36 23.21 -2.41
CA SER A 485 1.31 23.68 -3.44
C SER A 485 1.25 22.85 -4.74
N ALA A 486 0.86 21.58 -4.66
CA ALA A 486 0.64 20.73 -5.82
C ALA A 486 -0.16 19.46 -5.44
N ILE A 487 -0.72 18.81 -6.45
CA ILE A 487 -1.45 17.55 -6.31
C ILE A 487 -0.83 16.51 -7.23
N GLY A 488 -0.43 15.38 -6.65
CA GLY A 488 0.10 14.20 -7.30
C GLY A 488 -0.94 13.09 -7.38
N ILE A 489 -0.94 12.37 -8.49
CA ILE A 489 -1.72 11.16 -8.74
C ILE A 489 -0.72 10.03 -9.04
N LEU A 490 -0.92 8.88 -8.40
CA LEU A 490 -0.15 7.68 -8.66
C LEU A 490 -1.00 6.42 -8.52
N ALA A 491 -0.63 5.38 -9.26
CA ALA A 491 -1.15 4.04 -9.00
C ALA A 491 -0.33 3.37 -7.88
N PRO A 492 -0.96 2.55 -7.03
CA PRO A 492 -0.29 1.83 -5.97
C PRO A 492 0.68 0.76 -6.50
N TYR A 493 1.52 0.24 -5.60
CA TYR A 493 2.53 -0.78 -5.90
C TYR A 493 2.00 -2.00 -6.65
N GLY A 494 2.88 -2.59 -7.49
CA GLY A 494 2.63 -3.87 -8.16
C GLY A 494 1.73 -3.77 -9.39
N THR A 495 1.28 -2.56 -9.75
CA THR A 495 0.44 -2.30 -10.93
C THR A 495 1.24 -2.32 -12.23
N GLY A 496 2.57 -2.14 -12.17
CA GLY A 496 3.43 -2.31 -13.34
C GLY A 496 3.21 -1.21 -14.38
N HIS A 497 3.40 -1.51 -15.66
CA HIS A 497 3.20 -0.52 -16.72
C HIS A 497 1.72 -0.28 -16.96
N GLY A 498 1.25 0.96 -16.89
CA GLY A 498 -0.13 1.27 -17.26
C GLY A 498 -0.42 2.75 -17.36
N MET A 499 -1.71 3.09 -17.34
CA MET A 499 -2.20 4.39 -17.78
C MET A 499 -3.19 4.99 -16.79
N ILE A 500 -3.13 6.30 -16.60
CA ILE A 500 -4.20 7.08 -15.99
C ILE A 500 -4.49 8.26 -16.91
N VAL A 501 -5.76 8.42 -17.30
CA VAL A 501 -6.21 9.61 -18.02
C VAL A 501 -6.91 10.56 -17.04
N ILE A 502 -6.55 11.84 -17.09
CA ILE A 502 -6.98 12.90 -16.18
C ILE A 502 -7.70 13.96 -17.01
N ASP A 503 -8.99 14.18 -16.76
CA ASP A 503 -9.81 15.18 -17.48
C ASP A 503 -9.94 16.47 -16.66
N ASP A 504 -10.53 16.40 -15.46
CA ASP A 504 -10.77 17.56 -14.60
C ASP A 504 -10.25 17.32 -13.18
N ILE A 505 -9.51 18.30 -12.67
CA ILE A 505 -9.15 18.45 -11.27
C ILE A 505 -9.67 19.81 -10.81
N SER A 506 -10.48 19.83 -9.76
CA SER A 506 -11.08 21.07 -9.24
C SER A 506 -11.10 21.10 -7.71
N TYR A 507 -11.02 22.30 -7.16
CA TYR A 507 -11.40 22.60 -5.80
C TYR A 507 -12.92 22.68 -5.68
N VAL A 508 -13.47 21.98 -4.68
CA VAL A 508 -14.91 21.97 -4.42
C VAL A 508 -15.22 22.14 -2.93
N SER A 509 -16.45 22.55 -2.65
CA SER A 509 -17.01 22.57 -1.30
C SER A 509 -18.14 21.54 -1.20
N VAL A 510 -18.09 20.71 -0.16
CA VAL A 510 -19.10 19.71 0.18
C VAL A 510 -19.64 19.89 1.60
N PRO A 511 -20.89 19.50 1.90
CA PRO A 511 -21.44 19.57 3.25
C PRO A 511 -20.83 18.51 4.18
N GLY A 512 -20.77 18.83 5.48
CA GLY A 512 -20.34 17.92 6.54
C GLY A 512 -19.16 18.46 7.36
N THR A 513 -18.99 17.93 8.57
CA THR A 513 -17.81 18.22 9.40
C THR A 513 -16.61 17.36 8.98
N PRO A 514 -15.37 17.74 9.34
CA PRO A 514 -14.21 16.88 9.09
C PRO A 514 -14.36 15.45 9.60
N GLU A 515 -14.99 15.26 10.77
CA GLU A 515 -15.22 13.94 11.37
C GLU A 515 -16.23 13.11 10.57
N GLU A 516 -17.25 13.74 9.99
CA GLU A 516 -18.23 13.08 9.12
C GLU A 516 -17.64 12.71 7.76
N LEU A 517 -16.68 13.51 7.28
CA LEU A 517 -16.06 13.37 5.96
C LEU A 517 -14.88 12.38 5.91
N ARG A 518 -14.39 11.91 7.06
CA ARG A 518 -13.33 10.89 7.15
C ARG A 518 -13.89 9.50 6.86
N SER A 519 -13.23 8.77 5.96
CA SER A 519 -13.63 7.39 5.61
C SER A 519 -12.93 6.36 6.47
N TYR A 520 -11.60 6.37 6.48
CA TYR A 520 -10.88 5.41 7.30
C TYR A 520 -10.76 5.89 8.73
N TRP A 521 -10.70 4.92 9.65
CA TRP A 521 -10.38 5.16 11.04
C TRP A 521 -9.14 6.04 11.22
N GLN A 522 -9.23 7.00 12.15
CA GLN A 522 -8.14 7.86 12.56
C GLN A 522 -8.03 7.86 14.09
N VAL A 523 -6.82 7.89 14.63
CA VAL A 523 -6.63 7.97 16.08
C VAL A 523 -7.21 9.31 16.55
N PRO A 524 -8.18 9.33 17.49
CA PRO A 524 -8.81 10.58 17.91
C PRO A 524 -7.83 11.57 18.56
N ASP A 525 -6.83 11.04 19.26
CA ASP A 525 -5.79 11.81 19.93
C ASP A 525 -4.42 11.13 19.75
N PRO A 526 -3.61 11.58 18.77
CA PRO A 526 -2.28 11.03 18.52
C PRO A 526 -1.34 11.10 19.72
N ALA A 527 -1.57 12.01 20.69
CA ALA A 527 -0.74 12.11 21.89
C ALA A 527 -0.92 10.92 22.86
N LYS A 528 -2.02 10.14 22.71
CA LYS A 528 -2.26 8.93 23.50
C LYS A 528 -1.57 7.68 22.93
N VAL A 529 -0.94 7.81 21.77
CA VAL A 529 -0.26 6.69 21.11
C VAL A 529 1.09 6.47 21.75
N LYS A 530 1.38 5.22 22.12
CA LYS A 530 2.68 4.80 22.63
C LYS A 530 3.35 3.86 21.66
N MET A 531 4.66 4.06 21.51
CA MET A 531 5.53 3.20 20.70
C MET A 531 6.42 2.39 21.63
N ILE A 532 6.17 1.09 21.71
CA ILE A 532 6.88 0.16 22.59
C ILE A 532 7.91 -0.60 21.75
N LYS A 533 9.21 -0.37 22.02
CA LYS A 533 10.29 -1.11 21.36
C LYS A 533 10.23 -2.58 21.74
N LEU A 534 10.21 -3.46 20.75
CA LEU A 534 10.13 -4.90 20.96
C LEU A 534 11.56 -5.51 20.99
N PRO A 535 12.03 -6.04 22.14
CA PRO A 535 13.41 -6.50 22.29
C PRO A 535 13.74 -7.79 21.53
N ARG A 536 12.72 -8.58 21.14
CA ARG A 536 12.88 -9.87 20.45
C ARG A 536 13.02 -9.76 18.92
N PHE A 537 12.78 -8.59 18.35
CA PHE A 537 12.81 -8.37 16.90
C PHE A 537 13.92 -7.38 16.53
N ASN A 538 15.15 -7.90 16.38
CA ASN A 538 16.37 -7.07 16.26
C ASN A 538 16.97 -7.08 14.87
N ARG A 539 16.51 -7.93 13.95
CA ARG A 539 17.37 -8.32 12.84
C ARG A 539 17.28 -7.46 11.59
N TYR A 540 16.31 -6.54 11.53
CA TYR A 540 16.13 -5.65 10.39
C TYR A 540 15.61 -4.27 10.78
N GLY A 541 16.21 -3.64 11.78
CA GLY A 541 15.75 -2.36 12.31
C GLY A 541 14.97 -2.53 13.61
N VAL A 542 14.71 -1.43 14.28
CA VAL A 542 13.92 -1.44 15.51
C VAL A 542 12.49 -1.82 15.13
N SER A 543 11.89 -2.83 15.77
CA SER A 543 10.44 -3.03 15.69
C SER A 543 9.77 -2.36 16.88
N THR A 544 8.67 -1.66 16.63
CA THR A 544 7.87 -0.98 17.65
C THR A 544 6.42 -1.40 17.52
N MET A 545 5.82 -1.73 18.66
CA MET A 545 4.38 -1.91 18.73
C MET A 545 3.73 -0.59 19.10
N MET A 546 2.75 -0.19 18.30
CA MET A 546 1.89 0.97 18.49
C MET A 546 0.67 0.54 19.30
N THR A 547 0.42 1.23 20.41
CA THR A 547 -0.74 0.97 21.30
C THR A 547 -1.42 2.27 21.71
N LEU A 548 -2.68 2.15 22.19
CA LEU A 548 -3.36 3.19 22.95
C LEU A 548 -3.23 2.86 24.45
N GLY A 549 -2.64 3.76 25.24
CA GLY A 549 -2.48 3.54 26.70
C GLY A 549 -1.15 2.89 27.11
N GLU A 550 -1.05 2.38 28.34
CA GLU A 550 0.23 1.98 28.98
C GLU A 550 0.53 0.47 28.97
N ASP A 551 -0.43 -0.36 28.57
CA ASP A 551 -0.30 -1.80 28.75
C ASP A 551 0.54 -2.45 27.64
N THR A 552 1.67 -3.03 28.03
CA THR A 552 2.40 -3.98 27.19
C THR A 552 1.67 -5.32 27.24
N PRO A 553 1.31 -5.95 26.10
CA PRO A 553 0.71 -7.27 26.07
C PRO A 553 1.52 -8.27 26.89
N ASP A 554 0.84 -9.08 27.70
CA ASP A 554 1.50 -9.95 28.68
C ASP A 554 2.44 -10.98 28.03
N TYR A 555 2.18 -11.38 26.78
CA TYR A 555 3.04 -12.29 26.04
C TYR A 555 4.38 -11.65 25.60
N LEU A 556 4.47 -10.31 25.64
CA LEU A 556 5.70 -9.54 25.39
C LEU A 556 6.49 -9.25 26.67
N LYS A 557 5.89 -9.43 27.85
CA LYS A 557 6.57 -9.47 29.15
C LYS A 557 7.30 -10.84 29.31
#